data_AF-A0A0A1TU70-F1
#
_entry.id   AF-A0A0A1TU70-F1
#
_cell.length_a   1.000
_cell.length_b   1.000
_cell.length_c   1.000
_cell.angle_alpha   90.00
_cell.angle_beta   90.00
_cell.angle_gamma   90.00
#
_symmetry.space_group_name_H-M   'P 1'
#
loop_
_entity.id
_entity.type
_entity.pdbx_description
1 polymer ?
#
loop_
_entity_poly.entity_id
_entity_poly.type
_entity_poly.pdbx_seq_one_letter_code
_entity_poly.pdbx_strand_id
1 'polypeptide(L)'
;MRAFVIFAIIACVFAAREGVLICNLCKDTVDMLEKLLVVDGADAVRQYITELCDGVSGFLGTLCTSFLNFGVDEIIKMIENNVDKVTICQNLGAC
;
A
#
# COMPACT_ATOMS: atom_id res chain seq x y z
N MET A 1 36.02 -12.53 6.90
CA MET A 1 35.21 -12.10 8.07
C MET A 1 34.67 -10.68 7.92
N ARG A 2 35.49 -9.65 7.64
CA ARG A 2 35.02 -8.25 7.48
C ARG A 2 34.11 -7.99 6.27
N ALA A 3 34.37 -8.67 5.14
CA ALA A 3 33.56 -8.52 3.91
C ALA A 3 32.12 -9.06 4.01
N PHE A 4 31.90 -10.11 4.82
CA PHE A 4 30.58 -10.72 5.03
C PHE A 4 29.65 -9.78 5.83
N VAL A 5 30.22 -9.04 6.78
CA VAL A 5 29.51 -8.05 7.60
C VAL A 5 29.12 -6.83 6.74
N ILE A 6 29.97 -6.38 5.83
CA ILE A 6 29.67 -5.28 4.91
C ILE A 6 28.52 -5.66 3.96
N PHE A 7 28.51 -6.89 3.44
CA PHE A 7 27.43 -7.38 2.58
C PHE A 7 26.09 -7.52 3.32
N ALA A 8 26.12 -7.97 4.59
CA ALA A 8 24.94 -8.04 5.45
C ALA A 8 24.38 -6.64 5.81
N ILE A 9 25.25 -5.66 6.03
CA ILE A 9 24.83 -4.28 6.31
C ILE A 9 24.16 -3.65 5.07
N ILE A 10 24.69 -3.88 3.87
CA ILE A 10 24.07 -3.38 2.62
C ILE A 10 22.69 -3.99 2.40
N ALA A 11 22.52 -5.29 2.68
CA ALA A 11 21.21 -5.96 2.59
C ALA A 11 20.19 -5.43 3.62
N CYS A 12 20.61 -5.17 4.86
CA CYS A 12 19.74 -4.57 5.87
C CYS A 12 19.38 -3.11 5.57
N VAL A 13 20.31 -2.33 4.99
CA VAL A 13 20.04 -0.95 4.55
C VAL A 13 19.04 -0.92 3.39
N PHE A 14 19.06 -1.91 2.50
CA PHE A 14 18.07 -2.03 1.42
C PHE A 14 16.67 -2.29 1.97
N ALA A 15 16.50 -3.31 2.83
CA ALA A 15 15.20 -3.68 3.40
C ALA A 15 14.52 -2.53 4.19
N ALA A 16 15.31 -1.76 4.96
CA ALA A 16 14.79 -0.62 5.71
C ALA A 16 14.42 0.58 4.83
N ARG A 17 15.08 0.75 3.67
CA ARG A 17 14.82 1.86 2.74
C ARG A 17 13.64 1.59 1.82
N GLU A 18 13.41 0.32 1.47
CA GLU A 18 12.26 -0.15 0.70
C GLU A 18 10.95 0.07 1.48
N GLY A 19 10.93 -0.27 2.78
CA GLY A 19 9.76 -0.06 3.64
C GLY A 19 9.36 1.42 3.76
N VAL A 20 10.32 2.35 3.81
CA VAL A 20 10.02 3.79 3.88
C VAL A 20 9.44 4.33 2.56
N LEU A 21 9.93 3.84 1.42
CA LEU A 21 9.38 4.21 0.12
C LEU A 21 7.97 3.66 -0.06
N ILE A 22 7.75 2.39 0.28
CA ILE A 22 6.46 1.72 0.20
C ILE A 22 5.44 2.37 1.15
N CYS A 23 5.87 2.73 2.37
CA CYS A 23 5.02 3.41 3.34
C CYS A 23 4.62 4.82 2.88
N ASN A 24 5.54 5.60 2.33
CA ASN A 24 5.20 6.91 1.78
C ASN A 24 4.25 6.79 0.58
N LEU A 25 4.50 5.82 -0.31
CA LEU A 25 3.62 5.57 -1.45
C LEU A 25 2.21 5.14 -1.00
N CYS A 26 2.12 4.32 0.04
CA CYS A 26 0.85 3.94 0.64
C CYS A 26 0.13 5.16 1.23
N LYS A 27 0.83 6.01 1.98
CA LYS A 27 0.23 7.21 2.57
C LYS A 27 -0.30 8.18 1.52
N ASP A 28 0.48 8.42 0.46
CA ASP A 28 0.05 9.24 -0.68
C ASP A 28 -1.17 8.61 -1.38
N THR A 29 -1.16 7.29 -1.54
CA THR A 29 -2.31 6.56 -2.09
C THR A 29 -3.54 6.76 -1.22
N VAL A 30 -3.46 6.53 0.10
CA VAL A 30 -4.59 6.70 1.03
C VAL A 30 -5.10 8.14 1.02
N ASP A 31 -4.23 9.14 0.96
CA ASP A 31 -4.62 10.55 0.86
C ASP A 31 -5.38 10.84 -0.45
N MET A 32 -4.94 10.23 -1.55
CA MET A 32 -5.64 10.30 -2.84
C MET A 32 -6.98 9.56 -2.79
N LEU A 33 -7.05 8.40 -2.14
CA LEU A 33 -8.29 7.64 -1.93
C LEU A 33 -9.29 8.44 -1.11
N GLU A 34 -8.86 9.08 -0.02
CA GLU A 34 -9.70 10.00 0.77
C GLU A 34 -10.34 11.08 -0.10
N LYS A 35 -9.53 11.74 -0.93
CA LYS A 35 -10.01 12.78 -1.86
C LYS A 35 -10.97 12.22 -2.91
N LEU A 36 -10.62 11.10 -3.54
CA LEU A 36 -11.48 10.43 -4.53
C LEU A 36 -12.81 10.00 -3.91
N LEU A 37 -12.79 9.51 -2.67
CA LEU A 37 -13.99 9.06 -1.98
C LEU A 37 -14.94 10.23 -1.70
N VAL A 38 -14.40 11.42 -1.42
CA VAL A 38 -15.18 12.65 -1.21
C VAL A 38 -15.71 13.21 -2.53
N VAL A 39 -14.95 13.11 -3.63
CA VAL A 39 -15.30 13.73 -4.93
C VAL A 39 -16.15 12.81 -5.81
N ASP A 40 -15.70 11.57 -6.03
CA ASP A 40 -16.25 10.62 -7.00
C ASP A 40 -16.94 9.41 -6.33
N GLY A 41 -16.63 9.14 -5.05
CA GLY A 41 -17.22 8.06 -4.27
C GLY A 41 -16.44 6.75 -4.29
N ALA A 42 -17.00 5.72 -3.64
CA ALA A 42 -16.35 4.43 -3.41
C ALA A 42 -16.04 3.64 -4.70
N ASP A 43 -16.79 3.84 -5.77
CA ASP A 43 -16.56 3.15 -7.06
C ASP A 43 -15.25 3.60 -7.73
N ALA A 44 -14.96 4.90 -7.70
CA ALA A 44 -13.70 5.44 -8.26
C ALA A 44 -12.48 4.91 -7.50
N VAL A 45 -12.59 4.77 -6.17
CA VAL A 45 -11.55 4.18 -5.33
C VAL A 45 -11.27 2.72 -5.72
N ARG A 46 -12.32 1.92 -5.91
CA ARG A 46 -12.16 0.52 -6.38
C ARG A 46 -11.51 0.45 -7.75
N GLN A 47 -11.85 1.37 -8.64
CA GLN A 47 -11.30 1.40 -10.00
C GLN A 47 -9.81 1.74 -10.01
N TYR A 48 -9.40 2.76 -9.26
CA TYR A 48 -7.97 3.15 -9.12
C TYR A 48 -7.11 1.99 -8.58
N ILE A 49 -7.64 1.28 -7.59
CA ILE A 49 -6.95 0.15 -6.98
C ILE A 49 -6.91 -1.07 -7.92
N THR A 50 -7.95 -1.24 -8.74
CA THR A 50 -7.95 -2.26 -9.80
C THR A 50 -6.88 -1.95 -10.84
N GLU A 51 -6.73 -0.69 -11.28
CA GLU A 51 -5.67 -0.29 -12.23
C GLU A 51 -4.26 -0.50 -11.66
N LEU A 52 -4.06 -0.21 -10.37
CA LEU A 52 -2.82 -0.52 -9.66
C LEU A 52 -2.49 -2.01 -9.68
N CYS A 53 -3.50 -2.87 -9.47
CA CYS A 53 -3.32 -4.32 -9.55
C CYS A 53 -3.14 -4.85 -10.97
N ASP A 54 -3.77 -4.23 -11.96
CA ASP A 54 -3.69 -4.66 -13.36
C ASP A 54 -2.29 -4.37 -13.95
N GLY A 55 -1.59 -3.37 -13.40
CA GLY A 55 -0.17 -3.15 -13.64
C GLY A 55 0.73 -4.28 -13.12
N VAL A 56 0.23 -5.14 -12.23
CA VAL A 56 0.96 -6.28 -11.66
C VAL A 56 0.56 -7.56 -12.39
N SER A 57 1.43 -8.05 -13.26
CA SER A 57 1.16 -9.25 -14.06
C SER A 57 1.43 -10.55 -13.29
N GLY A 58 0.65 -11.60 -13.61
CA GLY A 58 0.82 -12.95 -13.06
C GLY A 58 0.03 -13.21 -11.78
N PHE A 59 0.46 -14.19 -10.98
CA PHE A 59 -0.22 -14.61 -9.75
C PHE A 59 -0.36 -13.48 -8.71
N LEU A 60 0.59 -12.55 -8.72
CA LEU A 60 0.56 -11.35 -7.86
C LEU A 60 -0.58 -10.40 -8.24
N GLY A 61 -0.99 -10.33 -9.50
CA GLY A 61 -2.12 -9.50 -9.94
C GLY A 61 -3.46 -10.02 -9.42
N THR A 62 -3.68 -11.33 -9.49
CA THR A 62 -4.90 -11.98 -8.97
C THR A 62 -4.97 -11.92 -7.45
N LEU A 63 -3.83 -12.10 -6.77
CA LEU A 63 -3.75 -11.89 -5.34
C LEU A 63 -3.99 -10.42 -5.00
N CYS A 64 -3.39 -9.48 -5.74
CA CYS A 64 -3.60 -8.06 -5.57
C CYS A 64 -5.09 -7.71 -5.68
N THR A 65 -5.81 -8.17 -6.70
CA THR A 65 -7.25 -7.86 -6.83
C THR A 65 -8.10 -8.48 -5.74
N SER A 66 -7.80 -9.70 -5.26
CA SER A 66 -8.54 -10.30 -4.15
C SER A 66 -8.24 -9.64 -2.81
N PHE A 67 -6.96 -9.39 -2.55
CA PHE A 67 -6.48 -8.79 -1.31
C PHE A 67 -6.88 -7.33 -1.22
N LEU A 68 -6.79 -6.61 -2.34
CA LEU A 68 -7.24 -5.24 -2.42
C LEU A 68 -8.75 -5.13 -2.50
N ASN A 69 -9.55 -5.97 -3.16
CA ASN A 69 -11.02 -5.84 -3.01
C ASN A 69 -11.47 -5.99 -1.55
N PHE A 70 -10.93 -6.98 -0.83
CA PHE A 70 -11.22 -7.11 0.60
C PHE A 70 -10.65 -5.95 1.43
N GLY A 71 -9.42 -5.54 1.12
CA GLY A 71 -8.74 -4.44 1.80
C GLY A 71 -9.31 -3.06 1.47
N VAL A 72 -9.83 -2.82 0.26
CA VAL A 72 -10.39 -1.56 -0.23
C VAL A 72 -11.64 -1.24 0.57
N ASP A 73 -12.56 -2.20 0.69
CA ASP A 73 -13.77 -2.00 1.49
C ASP A 73 -13.44 -1.71 2.96
N GLU A 74 -12.38 -2.32 3.49
CA GLU A 74 -11.89 -2.04 4.85
C GLU A 74 -11.22 -0.67 4.94
N ILE A 75 -10.36 -0.30 3.99
CA ILE A 75 -9.70 1.01 3.88
C ILE A 75 -10.75 2.11 3.75
N ILE A 76 -11.78 1.93 2.91
CA ILE A 76 -12.90 2.86 2.76
C ILE A 76 -13.60 3.05 4.10
N LYS A 77 -13.93 1.96 4.81
CA LYS A 77 -14.52 2.07 6.14
C LYS A 77 -13.58 2.75 7.14
N MET A 78 -12.28 2.47 7.08
CA MET A 78 -11.28 3.13 7.93
C MET A 78 -11.24 4.63 7.64
N ILE A 79 -11.27 5.03 6.37
CA ILE A 79 -11.34 6.43 5.94
C ILE A 79 -12.64 7.09 6.43
N GLU A 80 -13.79 6.45 6.24
CA GLU A 80 -15.08 6.95 6.75
C GLU A 80 -15.06 7.12 8.27
N ASN A 81 -14.37 6.22 8.99
CA ASN A 81 -14.15 6.30 10.43
C ASN A 81 -13.04 7.28 10.86
N ASN A 82 -12.47 8.07 9.94
CA ASN A 82 -11.39 9.02 10.19
C ASN A 82 -10.14 8.36 10.82
N VAL A 83 -9.83 7.12 10.42
CA VAL A 83 -8.60 6.44 10.82
C VAL A 83 -7.41 7.10 10.13
N ASP A 84 -6.32 7.30 10.86
CA ASP A 84 -5.11 7.92 10.31
C ASP A 84 -4.48 7.05 9.22
N LYS A 85 -4.10 7.68 8.09
CA LYS A 85 -3.45 7.03 6.96
C LYS A 85 -2.20 6.24 7.30
N VAL A 86 -1.46 6.62 8.35
CA VAL A 86 -0.31 5.85 8.84
C VAL A 86 -0.77 4.50 9.42
N THR A 87 -1.85 4.50 10.21
CA THR A 87 -2.42 3.27 10.78
C THR A 87 -3.00 2.35 9.70
N ILE A 88 -3.63 2.93 8.67
CA ILE A 88 -4.11 2.17 7.51
C ILE A 88 -2.95 1.47 6.81
N CYS A 89 -1.87 2.21 6.53
CA CYS A 89 -0.67 1.63 5.90
C CYS A 89 0.06 0.60 6.76
N GLN A 90 0.01 0.73 8.09
CA GLN A 90 0.51 -0.26 9.02
C GLN A 90 -0.30 -1.56 9.00
N ASN A 91 -1.63 -1.45 8.94
CA ASN A 91 -2.51 -2.61 8.84
C ASN A 91 -2.34 -3.36 7.52
N LEU A 92 -1.98 -2.65 6.45
CA LEU A 92 -1.66 -3.23 5.14
C LEU A 92 -0.26 -3.85 5.08
N GLY A 93 0.57 -3.68 6.12
CA GLY A 93 1.97 -4.12 6.14
C GLY A 93 2.87 -3.35 5.16
N ALA A 94 2.39 -2.22 4.64
CA ALA A 94 3.17 -1.28 3.83
C ALA A 94 4.06 -0.38 4.69
N CYS A 95 3.73 -0.29 5.98
CA CYS A 95 4.42 0.32 7.10
C CYS A 95 4.19 -0.58 8.33
#